data_AF-A0A7L5AB92-F1
#
_entry.id   AF-A0A7L5AB92-F1
#
_cell.length_a   1.000
_cell.length_b   1.000
_cell.length_c   1.000
_cell.angle_alpha   90.00
_cell.angle_beta   90.00
_cell.angle_gamma   90.00
#
_symmetry.space_group_name_H-M   'P 1'
#
loop_
_entity.id
_entity.type
_entity.pdbx_description
1 polymer ?
#
loop_
_entity_poly.entity_id
_entity_poly.type
_entity_poly.pdbx_seq_one_letter_code
_entity_poly.pdbx_strand_id
1 'polypeptide(L)'
;MKVYRVAPLLLFLFFFSATCSVAAQESLITAETPVDDGVLHQWLHSGDPRLIAWAADFARRTHDAKIVSEMPALLEHWVDPKALSGDESEAAQRRAIEAVLDTLIQENTQVPASAITAIAASFPAQAAILIGRLPVSESLATLRGWTYGTTGGWFGFTLARIAAMMLAKNPGLSRDFFWVRDRGDVGFVASVVAASEEEVHITVSSSNEQPRIGTGNACGDSWPHPLTPGWPQVYAYDLLENDPGATAPIVVDLERDRIVSRRFEENRPPGSCFGVRGLDPSTRHQLIAYWLGIPEKEMAWRPVEERTILWTNKAAYQHQLGEITEAEREKLHATVEALRQRGLLTEFEAERIAPRLVVSVQCEIKPCPLSQ
;
A
#
# COMPACT_ATOMS: atom_id res chain seq x y z
N MET A 1 68.37 -56.87 -53.22
CA MET A 1 68.21 -55.55 -53.86
C MET A 1 66.93 -54.89 -53.35
N LYS A 2 67.04 -54.02 -52.34
CA LYS A 2 66.26 -52.78 -52.10
C LYS A 2 66.60 -52.29 -50.69
N VAL A 3 67.24 -51.13 -50.67
CA VAL A 3 67.62 -50.31 -49.51
C VAL A 3 66.44 -49.41 -49.16
N TYR A 4 66.11 -49.22 -47.87
CA TYR A 4 65.54 -47.96 -47.30
C TYR A 4 65.78 -47.99 -45.77
N ARG A 5 66.71 -47.17 -45.27
CA ARG A 5 66.59 -45.82 -44.66
C ARG A 5 66.02 -45.82 -43.23
N VAL A 6 66.79 -45.17 -42.35
CA VAL A 6 66.64 -45.04 -40.90
C VAL A 6 66.12 -43.64 -40.53
N ALA A 7 65.31 -43.60 -39.46
CA ALA A 7 64.90 -42.47 -38.57
C ALA A 7 63.86 -41.43 -39.05
N PRO A 8 63.13 -40.73 -38.14
CA PRO A 8 62.95 -40.93 -36.69
C PRO A 8 61.47 -41.08 -36.23
N LEU A 9 61.27 -41.66 -35.04
CA LEU A 9 60.01 -41.74 -34.32
C LEU A 9 59.75 -40.39 -33.60
N LEU A 10 58.72 -39.66 -34.01
CA LEU A 10 58.25 -38.45 -33.33
C LEU A 10 57.44 -38.84 -32.08
N LEU A 11 58.02 -38.59 -30.91
CA LEU A 11 57.40 -38.78 -29.61
C LEU A 11 56.51 -37.55 -29.31
N PHE A 12 55.19 -37.68 -29.51
CA PHE A 12 54.23 -36.67 -29.04
C PHE A 12 54.07 -36.82 -27.51
N LEU A 13 54.79 -35.98 -26.77
CA LEU A 13 54.54 -35.71 -25.36
C LEU A 13 53.22 -34.92 -25.24
N PHE A 14 52.14 -35.60 -24.86
CA PHE A 14 50.98 -34.94 -24.29
C PHE A 14 51.40 -34.33 -22.94
N PHE A 15 51.69 -33.04 -22.93
CA PHE A 15 51.64 -32.25 -21.70
C PHE A 15 50.17 -32.21 -21.26
N PHE A 16 49.79 -33.12 -20.35
CA PHE A 16 48.69 -32.85 -19.45
C PHE A 16 49.13 -31.71 -18.54
N SER A 17 48.88 -30.48 -18.99
CA SER A 17 48.85 -29.33 -18.10
C SER A 17 47.74 -29.61 -17.11
N ALA A 18 48.11 -30.12 -15.94
CA ALA A 18 47.27 -30.07 -14.76
C ALA A 18 47.05 -28.58 -14.46
N THR A 19 46.03 -28.00 -15.08
CA THR A 19 45.40 -26.79 -14.58
C THR A 19 44.90 -27.16 -13.20
N CYS A 20 45.71 -26.88 -12.18
CA CYS A 20 45.19 -26.62 -10.85
C CYS A 20 44.18 -25.51 -11.05
N SER A 21 42.91 -25.88 -11.14
CA SER A 21 41.82 -24.98 -10.84
C SER A 21 42.03 -24.57 -9.40
N VAL A 22 42.74 -23.46 -9.21
CA VAL A 22 42.59 -22.65 -8.02
C VAL A 22 41.12 -22.25 -8.08
N ALA A 23 40.27 -23.01 -7.37
CA ALA A 23 38.94 -22.55 -7.05
C ALA A 23 39.14 -21.17 -6.43
N ALA A 24 38.78 -20.12 -7.17
CA ALA A 24 38.73 -18.78 -6.63
C ALA A 24 37.81 -18.88 -5.43
N GLN A 25 38.43 -18.81 -4.25
CA GLN A 25 37.73 -18.65 -3.00
C GLN A 25 37.06 -17.30 -3.14
N GLU A 26 35.78 -17.27 -3.54
CA GLU A 26 35.00 -16.03 -3.60
C GLU A 26 35.16 -15.39 -2.23
N SER A 27 35.95 -14.31 -2.17
CA SER A 27 36.10 -13.53 -0.96
C SER A 27 34.71 -13.01 -0.63
N LEU A 28 34.12 -13.55 0.43
CA LEU A 28 32.84 -13.08 0.96
C LEU A 28 32.95 -11.56 1.17
N ILE A 29 32.13 -10.80 0.45
CA ILE A 29 32.03 -9.36 0.62
C ILE A 29 31.51 -9.12 2.04
N THR A 30 32.19 -8.21 2.75
CA THR A 30 31.84 -7.78 4.10
C THR A 30 31.67 -6.27 4.14
N ALA A 31 31.17 -5.74 5.24
CA ALA A 31 31.00 -4.31 5.46
C ALA A 31 32.32 -3.51 5.36
N GLU A 32 33.46 -4.17 5.56
CA GLU A 32 34.81 -3.60 5.54
C GLU A 32 35.53 -3.78 4.20
N THR A 33 34.88 -4.38 3.19
CA THR A 33 35.49 -4.57 1.87
C THR A 33 35.81 -3.22 1.24
N PRO A 34 37.06 -2.95 0.81
CA PRO A 34 37.41 -1.69 0.17
C PRO A 34 36.75 -1.61 -1.20
N VAL A 35 35.99 -0.55 -1.41
CA VAL A 35 35.25 -0.27 -2.65
C VAL A 35 35.42 1.19 -3.03
N ASP A 36 35.48 1.47 -4.32
CA ASP A 36 35.42 2.81 -4.89
C ASP A 36 34.17 2.95 -5.78
N ASP A 37 33.86 4.17 -6.23
CA ASP A 37 32.71 4.44 -7.09
C ASP A 37 32.68 3.55 -8.35
N GLY A 38 33.85 3.20 -8.89
CA GLY A 38 33.95 2.36 -10.09
C GLY A 38 33.48 0.93 -9.82
N VAL A 39 33.88 0.37 -8.69
CA VAL A 39 33.41 -0.95 -8.22
C VAL A 39 31.92 -0.91 -7.88
N LEU A 40 31.46 0.12 -7.17
CA LEU A 40 30.04 0.25 -6.80
C LEU A 40 29.14 0.38 -8.03
N HIS A 41 29.55 1.15 -9.04
CA HIS A 41 28.85 1.24 -10.31
C HIS A 41 28.76 -0.14 -10.98
N GLN A 42 29.88 -0.88 -11.08
CA GLN A 42 29.87 -2.22 -11.66
C GLN A 42 28.95 -3.19 -10.92
N TRP A 43 28.90 -3.11 -9.58
CA TRP A 43 28.03 -3.96 -8.76
C TRP A 43 26.55 -3.60 -8.93
N LEU A 44 26.22 -2.31 -8.98
CA LEU A 44 24.84 -1.83 -9.14
C LEU A 44 24.23 -2.25 -10.49
N HIS A 45 25.05 -2.29 -11.55
CA HIS A 45 24.63 -2.72 -12.89
C HIS A 45 24.93 -4.21 -13.17
N SER A 46 25.30 -4.97 -12.14
CA SER A 46 25.52 -6.40 -12.29
C SER A 46 24.20 -7.17 -12.40
N GLY A 47 24.24 -8.38 -12.94
CA GLY A 47 23.12 -9.31 -12.88
C GLY A 47 23.02 -10.08 -11.56
N ASP A 48 23.91 -9.83 -10.58
CA ASP A 48 23.92 -10.50 -9.27
C ASP A 48 23.17 -9.65 -8.23
N PRO A 49 21.98 -10.08 -7.76
CA PRO A 49 21.21 -9.35 -6.76
C PRO A 49 21.98 -9.04 -5.47
N ARG A 50 22.91 -9.91 -5.08
CA ARG A 50 23.74 -9.71 -3.88
C ARG A 50 24.69 -8.53 -4.06
N LEU A 51 25.30 -8.37 -5.25
CA LEU A 51 26.19 -7.25 -5.54
C LEU A 51 25.42 -5.93 -5.61
N ILE A 52 24.21 -5.93 -6.19
CA ILE A 52 23.31 -4.78 -6.17
C ILE A 52 23.01 -4.36 -4.72
N ALA A 53 22.67 -5.33 -3.85
CA ALA A 53 22.41 -5.05 -2.45
C ALA A 53 23.62 -4.46 -1.72
N TRP A 54 24.83 -4.99 -1.97
CA TRP A 54 26.05 -4.42 -1.41
C TRP A 54 26.35 -3.02 -1.94
N ALA A 55 26.15 -2.77 -3.24
CA ALA A 55 26.34 -1.45 -3.82
C ALA A 55 25.44 -0.41 -3.14
N ALA A 56 24.16 -0.76 -2.92
CA ALA A 56 23.22 0.08 -2.21
C ALA A 56 23.64 0.33 -0.74
N ASP A 57 23.98 -0.73 -0.01
CA ASP A 57 24.40 -0.62 1.39
C ASP A 57 25.68 0.21 1.58
N PHE A 58 26.69 0.03 0.71
CA PHE A 58 27.90 0.85 0.75
C PHE A 58 27.60 2.31 0.43
N ALA A 59 26.86 2.57 -0.66
CA ALA A 59 26.51 3.94 -1.05
C ALA A 59 25.75 4.69 0.05
N ARG A 60 24.83 4.01 0.76
CA ARG A 60 24.13 4.55 1.92
C ARG A 60 25.07 4.86 3.08
N ARG A 61 25.99 3.95 3.41
CA ARG A 61 26.93 4.13 4.54
C ARG A 61 27.96 5.23 4.28
N THR A 62 28.35 5.43 3.03
CA THR A 62 29.33 6.44 2.62
C THR A 62 28.71 7.74 2.11
N HIS A 63 27.37 7.84 2.06
CA HIS A 63 26.63 8.95 1.45
C HIS A 63 27.09 9.26 0.02
N ASP A 64 27.33 8.21 -0.78
CA ASP A 64 27.77 8.34 -2.17
C ASP A 64 26.60 8.78 -3.07
N ALA A 65 26.41 10.10 -3.15
CA ALA A 65 25.35 10.71 -3.94
C ALA A 65 25.39 10.31 -5.43
N LYS A 66 26.57 9.98 -5.97
CA LYS A 66 26.71 9.60 -7.38
C LYS A 66 26.08 8.23 -7.61
N ILE A 67 26.44 7.23 -6.82
CA ILE A 67 25.87 5.88 -6.93
C ILE A 67 24.38 5.89 -6.57
N VAL A 68 23.98 6.63 -5.54
CA VAL A 68 22.57 6.79 -5.16
C VAL A 68 21.72 7.36 -6.31
N SER A 69 22.25 8.30 -7.09
CA SER A 69 21.52 8.91 -8.21
C SER A 69 21.24 7.95 -9.37
N GLU A 70 21.95 6.82 -9.46
CA GLU A 70 21.76 5.81 -10.51
C GLU A 70 20.64 4.81 -10.17
N MET A 71 20.35 4.63 -8.88
CA MET A 71 19.41 3.63 -8.36
C MET A 71 17.96 3.74 -8.88
N PRO A 72 17.37 4.93 -9.10
CA PRO A 72 16.01 5.03 -9.61
C PRO A 72 15.79 4.31 -10.96
N ALA A 73 16.82 4.24 -11.80
CA ALA A 73 16.73 3.54 -13.10
C ALA A 73 16.50 2.03 -12.95
N LEU A 74 16.96 1.41 -11.85
CA LEU A 74 16.70 0.00 -11.55
C LEU A 74 15.22 -0.24 -11.25
N LEU A 75 14.55 0.73 -10.64
CA LEU A 75 13.13 0.63 -10.28
C LEU A 75 12.21 0.73 -11.49
N GLU A 76 12.57 1.55 -12.49
CA GLU A 76 11.76 1.72 -13.72
C GLU A 76 11.65 0.43 -14.54
N HIS A 77 12.64 -0.45 -14.44
CA HIS A 77 12.70 -1.73 -15.14
C HIS A 77 12.26 -2.90 -14.25
N TRP A 78 11.77 -2.63 -13.04
CA TRP A 78 11.26 -3.67 -12.16
C TRP A 78 10.08 -4.38 -12.79
N VAL A 79 10.17 -5.70 -12.84
CA VAL A 79 9.07 -6.59 -13.22
C VAL A 79 8.81 -7.47 -12.02
N ASP A 80 7.60 -7.39 -11.47
CA ASP A 80 7.20 -8.20 -10.32
C ASP A 80 7.38 -9.69 -10.67
N PRO A 81 8.33 -10.39 -10.02
CA PRO A 81 8.41 -11.84 -10.13
C PRO A 81 7.10 -12.42 -9.62
N LYS A 82 6.63 -13.54 -10.17
CA LYS A 82 5.34 -14.10 -9.72
C LYS A 82 5.49 -14.57 -8.27
N ALA A 83 5.03 -13.73 -7.33
CA ALA A 83 5.24 -13.76 -5.86
C ALA A 83 4.90 -15.08 -5.11
N LEU A 84 4.55 -16.16 -5.81
CA LEU A 84 4.13 -17.44 -5.26
C LEU A 84 4.98 -18.63 -5.74
N SER A 85 6.05 -18.40 -6.51
CA SER A 85 6.84 -19.49 -7.10
C SER A 85 7.72 -20.25 -6.10
N GLY A 86 8.02 -19.65 -4.93
CA GLY A 86 9.02 -20.19 -3.99
C GLY A 86 10.44 -20.20 -4.55
N ASP A 87 10.69 -19.48 -5.66
CA ASP A 87 11.99 -19.40 -6.32
C ASP A 87 12.94 -18.48 -5.54
N GLU A 88 14.08 -19.03 -5.10
CA GLU A 88 15.13 -18.29 -4.40
C GLU A 88 15.70 -17.14 -5.25
N SER A 89 15.72 -17.28 -6.58
CA SER A 89 16.16 -16.24 -7.50
C SER A 89 15.25 -15.02 -7.45
N GLU A 90 13.93 -15.24 -7.43
CA GLU A 90 12.94 -14.17 -7.32
C GLU A 90 13.01 -13.49 -5.95
N ALA A 91 13.20 -14.27 -4.87
CA ALA A 91 13.40 -13.73 -3.53
C ALA A 91 14.69 -12.90 -3.41
N ALA A 92 15.78 -13.33 -4.04
CA ALA A 92 17.03 -12.60 -4.09
C ALA A 92 16.88 -11.26 -4.84
N GLN A 93 16.21 -11.25 -5.99
CA GLN A 93 15.93 -10.01 -6.73
C GLN A 93 15.10 -9.03 -5.89
N ARG A 94 14.05 -9.53 -5.23
CA ARG A 94 13.22 -8.72 -4.32
C ARG A 94 14.06 -8.10 -3.21
N ARG A 95 14.90 -8.90 -2.55
CA ARG A 95 15.79 -8.44 -1.46
C ARG A 95 16.81 -7.39 -1.92
N ALA A 96 17.31 -7.50 -3.15
CA ALA A 96 18.20 -6.49 -3.73
C ALA A 96 17.48 -5.14 -3.92
N ILE A 97 16.25 -5.17 -4.43
CA ILE A 97 15.43 -3.97 -4.59
C ILE A 97 15.03 -3.38 -3.24
N GLU A 98 14.80 -4.17 -2.20
CA GLU A 98 14.60 -3.66 -0.83
C GLU A 98 15.80 -2.86 -0.33
N ALA A 99 17.03 -3.33 -0.58
CA ALA A 99 18.25 -2.60 -0.23
C ALA A 99 18.39 -1.27 -0.99
N VAL A 100 18.04 -1.27 -2.28
CA VAL A 100 18.01 -0.07 -3.13
C VAL A 100 16.95 0.93 -2.61
N LEU A 101 15.74 0.47 -2.33
CA LEU A 101 14.65 1.30 -1.82
C LEU A 101 14.98 1.86 -0.42
N ASP A 102 15.56 1.06 0.47
CA ASP A 102 16.03 1.54 1.77
C ASP A 102 17.04 2.67 1.61
N THR A 103 18.01 2.50 0.72
CA THR A 103 19.02 3.53 0.44
C THR A 103 18.40 4.81 -0.08
N LEU A 104 17.53 4.73 -1.09
CA LEU A 104 16.80 5.90 -1.63
C LEU A 104 15.95 6.60 -0.56
N ILE A 105 15.32 5.83 0.34
CA ILE A 105 14.52 6.37 1.43
C ILE A 105 15.40 7.08 2.47
N GLN A 106 16.50 6.47 2.89
CA GLN A 106 17.40 7.01 3.91
C GLN A 106 18.18 8.24 3.41
N GLU A 107 18.60 8.26 2.15
CA GLU A 107 19.32 9.39 1.53
C GLU A 107 18.38 10.50 1.04
N ASN A 108 17.08 10.40 1.33
CA ASN A 108 16.06 11.37 0.93
C ASN A 108 16.10 11.73 -0.57
N THR A 109 16.36 10.73 -1.42
CA THR A 109 16.50 10.93 -2.87
C THR A 109 15.14 11.15 -3.52
N GLN A 110 15.08 12.05 -4.51
CA GLN A 110 13.89 12.22 -5.34
C GLN A 110 13.81 11.07 -6.35
N VAL A 111 12.74 10.29 -6.27
CA VAL A 111 12.48 9.16 -7.17
C VAL A 111 11.34 9.55 -8.12
N PRO A 112 11.50 9.42 -9.44
CA PRO A 112 10.44 9.73 -10.40
C PRO A 112 9.15 8.95 -10.14
N ALA A 113 7.99 9.57 -10.41
CA ALA A 113 6.69 8.93 -10.24
C ALA A 113 6.52 7.64 -11.08
N SER A 114 7.18 7.55 -12.23
CA SER A 114 7.26 6.35 -13.08
C SER A 114 7.86 5.16 -12.32
N ALA A 115 9.06 5.35 -11.76
CA ALA A 115 9.77 4.36 -10.95
C ALA A 115 8.95 3.93 -9.73
N ILE A 116 8.34 4.89 -9.02
CA ILE A 116 7.48 4.59 -7.86
C ILE A 116 6.28 3.74 -8.27
N THR A 117 5.67 4.05 -9.42
CA THR A 117 4.51 3.31 -9.92
C THR A 117 4.87 1.88 -10.31
N ALA A 118 6.05 1.66 -10.90
CA ALA A 118 6.53 0.33 -11.31
C ALA A 118 6.68 -0.63 -10.12
N ILE A 119 7.09 -0.14 -8.97
CA ILE A 119 7.37 -0.95 -7.76
C ILE A 119 6.18 -1.06 -6.81
N ALA A 120 5.12 -0.28 -7.01
CA ALA A 120 4.04 -0.06 -6.04
C ALA A 120 3.32 -1.35 -5.61
N ALA A 121 3.13 -2.29 -6.53
CA ALA A 121 2.46 -3.56 -6.24
C ALA A 121 3.31 -4.46 -5.32
N SER A 122 4.62 -4.51 -5.54
CA SER A 122 5.55 -5.37 -4.79
C SER A 122 6.00 -4.74 -3.47
N PHE A 123 6.08 -3.40 -3.41
CA PHE A 123 6.64 -2.62 -2.30
C PHE A 123 5.75 -1.42 -1.91
N PRO A 124 4.51 -1.65 -1.46
CA PRO A 124 3.53 -0.58 -1.22
C PRO A 124 3.95 0.41 -0.13
N ALA A 125 4.65 -0.05 0.92
CA ALA A 125 5.12 0.82 1.99
C ALA A 125 6.17 1.82 1.50
N GLN A 126 7.18 1.33 0.78
CA GLN A 126 8.23 2.15 0.18
C GLN A 126 7.66 3.09 -0.88
N ALA A 127 6.72 2.61 -1.72
CA ALA A 127 6.04 3.44 -2.70
C ALA A 127 5.28 4.61 -2.06
N ALA A 128 4.57 4.35 -0.96
CA ALA A 128 3.85 5.37 -0.19
C ALA A 128 4.79 6.42 0.42
N ILE A 129 5.94 5.99 0.96
CA ILE A 129 6.96 6.90 1.50
C ILE A 129 7.53 7.79 0.39
N LEU A 130 7.92 7.19 -0.74
CA LEU A 130 8.56 7.90 -1.84
C LEU A 130 7.59 8.88 -2.53
N ILE A 131 6.34 8.48 -2.79
CA ILE A 131 5.36 9.37 -3.44
C ILE A 131 5.03 10.57 -2.55
N GLY A 132 4.99 10.37 -1.23
CA GLY A 132 4.69 11.43 -0.26
C GLY A 132 5.76 12.52 -0.18
N ARG A 133 6.95 12.28 -0.77
CA ARG A 133 8.04 13.26 -0.86
C ARG A 133 8.01 14.08 -2.15
N LEU A 134 7.25 13.65 -3.15
CA LEU A 134 7.14 14.40 -4.40
C LEU A 134 6.20 15.61 -4.23
N PRO A 135 6.43 16.70 -4.96
CA PRO A 135 5.46 17.78 -5.09
C PRO A 135 4.10 17.23 -5.54
N VAL A 136 3.01 17.86 -5.07
CA VAL A 136 1.64 17.44 -5.44
C VAL A 136 1.47 17.42 -6.96
N SER A 137 2.02 18.39 -7.70
CA SER A 137 1.95 18.43 -9.17
C SER A 137 2.54 17.21 -9.87
N GLU A 138 3.55 16.57 -9.29
CA GLU A 138 4.23 15.40 -9.86
C GLU A 138 3.59 14.08 -9.41
N SER A 139 3.06 14.03 -8.19
CA SER A 139 2.43 12.84 -7.61
C SER A 139 0.94 12.69 -7.97
N LEU A 140 0.27 13.77 -8.38
CA LEU A 140 -1.18 13.82 -8.51
C LEU A 140 -1.78 12.71 -9.39
N ALA A 141 -1.19 12.45 -10.57
CA ALA A 141 -1.69 11.43 -11.48
C ALA A 141 -1.58 10.03 -10.88
N THR A 142 -0.44 9.71 -10.24
CA THR A 142 -0.20 8.43 -9.57
C THR A 142 -1.14 8.24 -8.38
N LEU A 143 -1.29 9.25 -7.52
CA LEU A 143 -2.20 9.18 -6.37
C LEU A 143 -3.65 8.95 -6.80
N ARG A 144 -4.10 9.59 -7.88
CA ARG A 144 -5.43 9.31 -8.45
C ARG A 144 -5.52 7.90 -9.02
N GLY A 145 -4.50 7.45 -9.73
CA GLY A 145 -4.40 6.10 -10.24
C GLY A 145 -4.54 5.05 -9.12
N TRP A 146 -3.88 5.25 -7.98
CA TRP A 146 -4.01 4.36 -6.82
C TRP A 146 -5.37 4.45 -6.14
N THR A 147 -5.97 5.64 -6.08
CA THR A 147 -7.26 5.82 -5.40
C THR A 147 -8.43 5.19 -6.16
N TYR A 148 -8.42 5.28 -7.49
CA TYR A 148 -9.53 4.82 -8.35
C TYR A 148 -9.23 3.54 -9.13
N GLY A 149 -7.96 3.17 -9.26
CA GLY A 149 -7.54 2.01 -10.02
C GLY A 149 -7.71 0.71 -9.23
N THR A 150 -7.81 -0.39 -9.97
CA THR A 150 -7.61 -1.73 -9.43
C THR A 150 -6.11 -1.98 -9.32
N THR A 151 -5.45 -1.39 -8.32
CA THR A 151 -4.20 -2.00 -7.84
C THR A 151 -4.61 -3.36 -7.30
N GLY A 152 -4.39 -4.43 -8.06
CA GLY A 152 -4.83 -5.78 -7.71
C GLY A 152 -4.19 -6.25 -6.39
N GLY A 153 -4.90 -7.11 -5.65
CA GLY A 153 -4.40 -7.74 -4.42
C GLY A 153 -4.70 -6.96 -3.13
N TRP A 154 -4.36 -7.57 -1.98
CA TRP A 154 -4.61 -7.02 -0.65
C TRP A 154 -3.94 -5.66 -0.43
N PHE A 155 -2.74 -5.46 -0.98
CA PHE A 155 -1.94 -4.23 -0.85
C PHE A 155 -2.47 -3.05 -1.65
N GLY A 156 -3.32 -3.29 -2.66
CA GLY A 156 -3.92 -2.21 -3.43
C GLY A 156 -4.86 -1.33 -2.60
N PHE A 157 -5.57 -1.93 -1.64
CA PHE A 157 -6.44 -1.19 -0.73
C PHE A 157 -5.65 -0.24 0.18
N THR A 158 -4.43 -0.62 0.58
CA THR A 158 -3.52 0.21 1.40
C THR A 158 -3.06 1.45 0.62
N LEU A 159 -2.63 1.28 -0.63
CA LEU A 159 -2.20 2.40 -1.47
C LEU A 159 -3.37 3.34 -1.79
N ALA A 160 -4.56 2.79 -2.09
CA ALA A 160 -5.76 3.58 -2.31
C ALA A 160 -6.10 4.45 -1.08
N ARG A 161 -5.99 3.87 0.13
CA ARG A 161 -6.21 4.60 1.39
C ARG A 161 -5.24 5.76 1.55
N ILE A 162 -3.94 5.52 1.43
CA ILE A 162 -2.90 6.54 1.63
C ILE A 162 -3.03 7.64 0.57
N ALA A 163 -3.26 7.24 -0.69
CA ALA A 163 -3.45 8.20 -1.77
C ALA A 163 -4.68 9.08 -1.53
N ALA A 164 -5.79 8.50 -1.09
CA ALA A 164 -6.98 9.27 -0.73
C ALA A 164 -6.70 10.26 0.41
N MET A 165 -5.92 9.87 1.43
CA MET A 165 -5.52 10.78 2.51
C MET A 165 -4.60 11.91 2.03
N MET A 166 -3.63 11.61 1.17
CA MET A 166 -2.73 12.62 0.59
C MET A 166 -3.51 13.62 -0.28
N LEU A 167 -4.44 13.13 -1.10
CA LEU A 167 -5.32 13.96 -1.92
C LEU A 167 -6.29 14.78 -1.06
N ALA A 168 -6.74 14.28 0.08
CA ALA A 168 -7.68 14.98 0.94
C ALA A 168 -7.13 16.30 1.51
N LYS A 169 -5.80 16.45 1.64
CA LYS A 169 -5.16 17.70 2.07
C LYS A 169 -5.35 18.84 1.08
N ASN A 170 -5.37 18.51 -0.21
CA ASN A 170 -5.53 19.45 -1.32
C ASN A 170 -6.43 18.80 -2.38
N PRO A 171 -7.74 18.67 -2.12
CA PRO A 171 -8.64 17.88 -2.97
C PRO A 171 -8.84 18.46 -4.37
N GLY A 172 -8.34 19.68 -4.63
CA GLY A 172 -8.63 20.47 -5.81
C GLY A 172 -10.04 21.08 -5.74
N LEU A 173 -10.32 22.04 -6.62
CA LEU A 173 -11.71 22.43 -6.87
C LEU A 173 -12.34 21.36 -7.76
N SER A 174 -13.64 21.08 -7.59
CA SER A 174 -14.31 20.08 -8.42
C SER A 174 -14.37 20.40 -9.92
N ARG A 175 -14.03 21.63 -10.31
CA ARG A 175 -13.87 22.06 -11.71
C ARG A 175 -12.54 21.68 -12.33
N ASP A 176 -11.55 21.34 -11.52
CA ASP A 176 -10.34 20.72 -11.99
C ASP A 176 -10.60 19.21 -11.93
N PHE A 177 -11.07 18.57 -13.02
CA PHE A 177 -10.70 17.22 -13.51
C PHE A 177 -11.72 16.57 -14.47
N PHE A 178 -11.15 15.74 -15.36
CA PHE A 178 -11.78 15.06 -16.51
C PHE A 178 -11.42 13.55 -16.51
N TRP A 179 -12.30 12.73 -17.10
CA TRP A 179 -12.19 11.31 -17.51
C TRP A 179 -12.35 10.21 -16.45
N VAL A 180 -13.54 10.08 -15.86
CA VAL A 180 -14.13 8.75 -15.61
C VAL A 180 -15.29 8.57 -16.56
N ARG A 181 -15.07 7.77 -17.61
CA ARG A 181 -15.93 7.60 -18.80
C ARG A 181 -17.37 7.11 -18.51
N ASP A 182 -17.71 6.79 -17.26
CA ASP A 182 -19.04 6.32 -16.83
C ASP A 182 -19.61 6.98 -15.55
N ARG A 183 -18.94 7.96 -14.93
CA ARG A 183 -19.42 8.58 -13.65
C ARG A 183 -19.55 10.11 -13.64
N GLY A 184 -19.47 10.75 -14.81
CA GLY A 184 -19.53 12.20 -14.91
C GLY A 184 -18.30 12.90 -14.30
N ASP A 185 -18.02 14.10 -14.77
CA ASP A 185 -16.90 14.93 -14.32
C ASP A 185 -17.21 15.47 -12.91
N VAL A 186 -16.90 14.69 -11.88
CA VAL A 186 -17.08 15.06 -10.46
C VAL A 186 -15.72 15.14 -9.77
N GLY A 187 -15.59 16.08 -8.84
CA GLY A 187 -14.37 16.30 -8.07
C GLY A 187 -14.02 15.14 -7.14
N PHE A 188 -12.81 15.17 -6.58
CA PHE A 188 -12.34 14.12 -5.68
C PHE A 188 -13.26 13.95 -4.46
N VAL A 189 -13.64 15.04 -3.79
CA VAL A 189 -14.57 14.99 -2.64
C VAL A 189 -15.89 14.35 -3.03
N ALA A 190 -16.48 14.80 -4.14
CA ALA A 190 -17.73 14.27 -4.67
C ALA A 190 -17.64 12.76 -4.94
N SER A 191 -16.53 12.29 -5.50
CA SER A 191 -16.31 10.85 -5.73
C SER A 191 -16.26 10.03 -4.42
N VAL A 192 -15.65 10.58 -3.36
CA VAL A 192 -15.56 9.93 -2.05
C VAL A 192 -16.93 9.90 -1.39
N VAL A 193 -17.69 10.99 -1.45
CA VAL A 193 -19.06 11.06 -0.95
C VAL A 193 -19.96 10.07 -1.69
N ALA A 194 -19.90 10.01 -3.02
CA ALA A 194 -20.69 9.07 -3.83
C ALA A 194 -20.36 7.60 -3.55
N ALA A 195 -19.11 7.30 -3.20
CA ALA A 195 -18.65 5.96 -2.85
C ALA A 195 -18.76 5.64 -1.34
N SER A 196 -19.24 6.59 -0.54
CA SER A 196 -19.49 6.38 0.89
C SER A 196 -20.82 5.71 1.10
N GLU A 197 -20.90 4.86 2.13
CA GLU A 197 -22.09 4.08 2.42
C GLU A 197 -22.38 4.11 3.92
N GLU A 198 -23.66 4.18 4.24
CA GLU A 198 -24.20 3.96 5.58
C GLU A 198 -25.02 2.67 5.55
N GLU A 199 -24.62 1.70 6.35
CA GLU A 199 -25.36 0.45 6.52
C GLU A 199 -26.20 0.50 7.80
N VAL A 200 -27.52 0.46 7.65
CA VAL A 200 -28.46 0.37 8.77
C VAL A 200 -28.95 -1.06 8.88
N HIS A 201 -28.51 -1.76 9.91
CA HIS A 201 -28.99 -3.10 10.25
C HIS A 201 -30.18 -2.98 11.19
N ILE A 202 -31.34 -3.42 10.71
CA ILE A 202 -32.60 -3.37 11.46
C ILE A 202 -32.97 -4.79 11.89
N THR A 203 -32.99 -5.03 13.19
CA THR A 203 -33.53 -6.26 13.77
C THR A 203 -35.00 -6.06 14.15
N VAL A 204 -35.88 -6.92 13.65
CA VAL A 204 -37.29 -6.94 14.03
C VAL A 204 -37.51 -8.03 15.07
N SER A 205 -37.74 -7.63 16.32
CA SER A 205 -37.84 -8.53 17.47
C SER A 205 -39.15 -8.33 18.25
N SER A 206 -39.52 -9.32 19.07
CA SER A 206 -40.60 -9.22 20.05
C SER A 206 -40.12 -8.84 21.46
N SER A 207 -38.81 -8.76 21.66
CA SER A 207 -38.15 -8.39 22.91
C SER A 207 -37.05 -7.33 22.67
N ASN A 208 -36.75 -6.53 23.69
CA ASN A 208 -35.73 -5.47 23.61
C ASN A 208 -34.29 -5.98 23.77
N GLU A 209 -34.01 -7.26 23.47
CA GLU A 209 -32.64 -7.79 23.57
C GLU A 209 -31.83 -7.36 22.35
N GLN A 210 -30.70 -6.67 22.59
CA GLN A 210 -29.74 -6.33 21.54
C GLN A 210 -28.80 -7.52 21.30
N PRO A 211 -28.55 -7.92 20.04
CA PRO A 211 -27.48 -8.86 19.73
C PRO A 211 -26.13 -8.27 20.15
N ARG A 212 -25.27 -9.08 20.76
CA ARG A 212 -23.86 -8.74 20.96
C ARG A 212 -23.03 -9.54 19.97
N ILE A 213 -22.51 -8.88 18.94
CA ILE A 213 -21.49 -9.45 18.06
C ILE A 213 -20.13 -8.95 18.55
N GLY A 214 -19.30 -9.87 19.04
CA GLY A 214 -17.90 -9.59 19.35
C GLY A 214 -17.02 -10.04 18.19
N THR A 215 -16.33 -9.11 17.54
CA THR A 215 -15.25 -9.43 16.59
C THR A 215 -13.92 -9.39 17.33
N GLY A 216 -13.17 -10.50 17.28
CA GLY A 216 -11.79 -10.55 17.72
C GLY A 216 -10.88 -10.48 16.51
N ASN A 217 -9.96 -9.51 16.50
CA ASN A 217 -8.91 -9.45 15.48
C ASN A 217 -7.67 -10.19 16.02
N ALA A 218 -7.17 -11.16 15.26
CA ALA A 218 -5.87 -11.77 15.51
C ALA A 218 -4.78 -10.89 14.90
N CYS A 219 -3.74 -10.57 15.69
CA CYS A 219 -2.55 -9.89 15.20
C CYS A 219 -1.49 -10.92 14.81
N GLY A 220 -0.79 -10.69 13.70
CA GLY A 220 0.23 -11.60 13.21
C GLY A 220 1.59 -11.38 13.88
N ASP A 221 2.24 -12.47 14.27
CA ASP A 221 3.65 -12.52 14.64
C ASP A 221 4.44 -13.18 13.50
N SER A 222 5.63 -12.66 13.21
CA SER A 222 6.55 -13.24 12.24
C SER A 222 7.81 -13.74 12.95
N TRP A 223 8.31 -14.90 12.52
CA TRP A 223 9.48 -15.52 13.14
C TRP A 223 10.77 -14.94 12.54
N PRO A 224 11.75 -14.55 13.38
CA PRO A 224 13.04 -14.10 12.89
C PRO A 224 13.80 -15.27 12.26
N HIS A 225 14.57 -14.99 11.22
CA HIS A 225 15.49 -15.93 10.57
C HIS A 225 16.92 -15.36 10.54
N PRO A 226 17.95 -16.22 10.44
CA PRO A 226 19.31 -15.74 10.30
C PRO A 226 19.49 -14.94 9.00
N LEU A 227 20.45 -14.01 9.03
CA LEU A 227 20.89 -13.30 7.83
C LEU A 227 21.47 -14.30 6.82
N THR A 228 21.10 -14.17 5.55
CA THR A 228 21.64 -15.02 4.48
C THR A 228 23.15 -14.76 4.33
N PRO A 229 24.02 -15.79 4.39
CA PRO A 229 25.46 -15.59 4.25
C PRO A 229 25.85 -14.85 2.97
N GLY A 230 26.78 -13.90 3.08
CA GLY A 230 27.26 -13.09 1.96
C GLY A 230 26.35 -11.93 1.54
N TRP A 231 25.18 -11.75 2.17
CA TRP A 231 24.32 -10.59 1.96
C TRP A 231 24.61 -9.48 2.99
N PRO A 232 24.42 -8.20 2.63
CA PRO A 232 24.34 -7.14 3.62
C PRO A 232 23.07 -7.28 4.46
N GLN A 233 23.00 -6.56 5.59
CA GLN A 233 21.74 -6.39 6.31
C GLN A 233 20.77 -5.58 5.45
N VAL A 234 19.67 -6.21 5.02
CA VAL A 234 18.60 -5.56 4.28
C VAL A 234 17.49 -5.12 5.22
N TYR A 235 16.87 -3.99 4.88
CA TYR A 235 15.78 -3.41 5.65
C TYR A 235 14.54 -3.29 4.79
N ALA A 236 13.40 -3.57 5.41
CA ALA A 236 12.08 -3.42 4.82
C ALA A 236 11.27 -2.39 5.63
N TYR A 237 10.10 -2.04 5.08
CA TYR A 237 9.20 -1.05 5.65
C TYR A 237 7.80 -1.60 5.77
N ASP A 238 7.15 -1.28 6.88
CA ASP A 238 5.71 -1.43 7.06
C ASP A 238 5.07 -0.07 7.35
N LEU A 239 3.75 -0.04 7.25
CA LEU A 239 2.95 1.13 7.49
C LEU A 239 2.03 0.87 8.67
N LEU A 240 2.01 1.81 9.61
CA LEU A 240 1.24 1.72 10.84
C LEU A 240 0.21 2.85 10.86
N GLU A 241 -1.06 2.50 10.99
CA GLU A 241 -2.18 3.43 11.14
C GLU A 241 -2.49 3.62 12.62
N ASN A 242 -2.45 4.87 13.08
CA ASN A 242 -2.87 5.30 14.41
C ASN A 242 -2.25 4.52 15.59
N ASP A 243 -1.06 3.94 15.40
CA ASP A 243 -0.29 3.33 16.50
C ASP A 243 0.12 4.43 17.51
N PRO A 244 -0.39 4.38 18.77
CA PRO A 244 -0.09 5.38 19.78
C PRO A 244 1.37 5.33 20.25
N GLY A 245 2.06 4.19 20.08
CA GLY A 245 3.44 3.98 20.48
C GLY A 245 4.46 4.27 19.37
N ALA A 246 4.01 4.47 18.12
CA ALA A 246 4.92 4.65 17.01
C ALA A 246 5.59 6.03 17.02
N THR A 247 6.92 6.04 17.12
CA THR A 247 7.78 7.24 16.96
C THR A 247 8.34 7.37 15.54
N ALA A 248 7.70 6.70 14.57
CA ALA A 248 8.23 6.54 13.22
C ALA A 248 7.85 7.74 12.31
N PRO A 249 8.57 7.98 11.20
CA PRO A 249 8.28 9.07 10.29
C PRO A 249 6.84 9.05 9.76
N ILE A 250 6.22 10.22 9.70
CA ILE A 250 4.85 10.39 9.18
C ILE A 250 4.87 10.29 7.65
N VAL A 251 4.04 9.41 7.11
CA VAL A 251 3.78 9.31 5.67
C VAL A 251 2.64 10.24 5.28
N VAL A 252 1.53 10.18 6.04
CA VAL A 252 0.38 11.09 5.88
C VAL A 252 -0.33 11.25 7.22
N ASP A 253 -0.90 12.44 7.43
CA ASP A 253 -1.57 12.83 8.68
C ASP A 253 -2.73 13.76 8.36
N LEU A 254 -3.93 13.34 8.74
CA LEU A 254 -5.19 14.10 8.72
C LEU A 254 -5.68 14.37 10.16
N GLU A 255 -4.77 14.90 10.98
CA GLU A 255 -4.92 15.26 12.40
C GLU A 255 -5.11 14.07 13.35
N ARG A 256 -6.20 13.33 13.21
CA ARG A 256 -6.57 12.20 14.09
C ARG A 256 -6.47 10.85 13.39
N ASP A 257 -5.97 10.88 12.17
CA ASP A 257 -5.88 9.77 11.27
C ASP A 257 -4.52 9.85 10.57
N ARG A 258 -3.58 9.08 11.12
CA ARG A 258 -2.16 9.19 10.81
C ARG A 258 -1.60 7.85 10.41
N ILE A 259 -0.86 7.84 9.32
CA ILE A 259 -0.08 6.70 8.86
C ILE A 259 1.40 7.04 8.95
N VAL A 260 2.15 6.19 9.64
CA VAL A 260 3.61 6.31 9.80
C VAL A 260 4.30 5.13 9.15
N SER A 261 5.54 5.32 8.73
CA SER A 261 6.38 4.24 8.19
C SER A 261 7.33 3.73 9.26
N ARG A 262 7.38 2.42 9.50
CA ARG A 262 8.38 1.80 10.37
C ARG A 262 9.35 0.98 9.54
N ARG A 263 10.65 1.19 9.80
CA ARG A 263 11.76 0.48 9.19
C ARG A 263 12.16 -0.68 10.09
N PHE A 264 12.44 -1.84 9.52
CA PHE A 264 12.86 -3.03 10.26
C PHE A 264 13.83 -3.90 9.46
N GLU A 265 14.60 -4.74 10.16
CA GLU A 265 15.49 -5.72 9.54
C GLU A 265 14.65 -6.79 8.81
N GLU A 266 14.86 -7.02 7.51
CA GLU A 266 14.04 -7.97 6.72
C GLU A 266 14.00 -9.36 7.34
N ASN A 267 15.09 -9.79 7.97
CA ASN A 267 15.21 -11.08 8.63
C ASN A 267 14.64 -11.12 10.06
N ARG A 268 14.13 -10.00 10.57
CA ARG A 268 13.45 -9.88 11.86
C ARG A 268 12.16 -9.05 11.73
N PRO A 269 11.18 -9.51 10.93
CA PRO A 269 9.93 -8.80 10.72
C PRO A 269 9.16 -8.62 12.05
N PRO A 270 8.70 -7.39 12.37
CA PRO A 270 7.93 -7.14 13.57
C PRO A 270 6.46 -7.57 13.41
N GLY A 271 5.82 -7.94 14.52
CA GLY A 271 4.35 -8.04 14.58
C GLY A 271 3.69 -6.66 14.65
N SER A 272 2.41 -6.58 14.25
CA SER A 272 1.59 -5.37 14.42
C SER A 272 0.10 -5.65 14.39
N CYS A 273 -0.65 -4.93 15.22
CA CYS A 273 -2.12 -4.83 15.14
C CYS A 273 -2.59 -3.54 14.43
N PHE A 274 -1.66 -2.69 14.01
CA PHE A 274 -1.92 -1.34 13.51
C PHE A 274 -1.72 -1.25 11.99
N GLY A 275 -1.99 -2.33 11.24
CA GLY A 275 -1.90 -2.29 9.79
C GLY A 275 -2.86 -1.27 9.18
N VAL A 276 -2.47 -0.69 8.04
CA VAL A 276 -3.30 0.29 7.33
C VAL A 276 -4.58 -0.36 6.81
N ARG A 277 -5.72 0.19 7.19
CA ARG A 277 -7.04 -0.22 6.70
C ARG A 277 -7.22 0.17 5.24
N GLY A 278 -7.98 -0.62 4.51
CA GLY A 278 -8.33 -0.32 3.12
C GLY A 278 -9.26 0.89 3.01
N LEU A 279 -9.39 1.44 1.80
CA LEU A 279 -10.40 2.47 1.50
C LEU A 279 -11.81 1.84 1.43
N ASP A 280 -12.47 1.80 2.58
CA ASP A 280 -13.75 1.18 2.89
C ASP A 280 -14.78 2.23 3.39
N PRO A 281 -16.04 1.86 3.71
CA PRO A 281 -17.02 2.83 4.21
C PRO A 281 -16.56 3.60 5.46
N SER A 282 -15.83 2.95 6.38
CA SER A 282 -15.38 3.59 7.62
C SER A 282 -14.28 4.62 7.38
N THR A 283 -13.28 4.28 6.57
CA THR A 283 -12.19 5.20 6.22
C THR A 283 -12.65 6.33 5.29
N ARG A 284 -13.66 6.11 4.43
CA ARG A 284 -14.29 7.21 3.67
C ARG A 284 -15.07 8.17 4.58
N HIS A 285 -15.77 7.64 5.58
CA HIS A 285 -16.45 8.44 6.59
C HIS A 285 -15.46 9.33 7.38
N GLN A 286 -14.27 8.81 7.70
CA GLN A 286 -13.18 9.58 8.30
C GLN A 286 -12.68 10.74 7.41
N LEU A 287 -12.56 10.52 6.09
CA LEU A 287 -12.22 11.60 5.14
C LEU A 287 -13.29 12.70 5.13
N ILE A 288 -14.57 12.32 5.16
CA ILE A 288 -15.68 13.28 5.25
C ILE A 288 -15.63 14.07 6.57
N ALA A 289 -15.39 13.39 7.69
CA ALA A 289 -15.25 14.03 8.99
C ALA A 289 -14.09 15.04 9.02
N TYR A 290 -12.94 14.68 8.42
CA TYR A 290 -11.79 15.57 8.24
C TYR A 290 -12.17 16.84 7.46
N TRP A 291 -12.85 16.70 6.32
CA TRP A 291 -13.30 17.84 5.51
C TRP A 291 -14.35 18.71 6.21
N LEU A 292 -15.20 18.10 7.02
CA LEU A 292 -16.14 18.81 7.89
C LEU A 292 -15.46 19.41 9.13
N GLY A 293 -14.17 19.15 9.36
CA GLY A 293 -13.43 19.67 10.51
C GLY A 293 -14.06 19.25 11.84
N ILE A 294 -14.68 18.07 11.89
CA ILE A 294 -15.28 17.52 13.10
C ILE A 294 -14.72 16.14 13.40
N PRO A 295 -14.69 15.73 14.68
CA PRO A 295 -14.34 14.36 15.05
C PRO A 295 -15.31 13.34 14.43
N GLU A 296 -14.79 12.18 14.02
CA GLU A 296 -15.61 11.07 13.49
C GLU A 296 -16.79 10.73 14.42
N LYS A 297 -16.55 10.69 15.74
CA LYS A 297 -17.56 10.41 16.76
C LYS A 297 -18.69 11.47 16.87
N GLU A 298 -18.49 12.65 16.30
CA GLU A 298 -19.45 13.77 16.30
C GLU A 298 -20.24 13.85 14.99
N MET A 299 -19.92 13.00 14.00
CA MET A 299 -20.72 12.86 12.79
C MET A 299 -22.15 12.42 13.13
N ALA A 300 -23.13 12.98 12.40
CA ALA A 300 -24.54 12.72 12.63
C ALA A 300 -24.99 11.28 12.29
N TRP A 301 -24.21 10.61 11.45
CA TRP A 301 -24.44 9.26 10.93
C TRP A 301 -23.16 8.42 11.07
N ARG A 302 -23.29 7.10 10.99
CA ARG A 302 -22.16 6.15 11.14
C ARG A 302 -22.06 5.24 9.93
N PRO A 303 -20.88 4.69 9.60
CA PRO A 303 -20.74 3.71 8.52
C PRO A 303 -21.63 2.48 8.73
N VAL A 304 -21.81 2.08 9.99
CA VAL A 304 -22.71 0.99 10.40
C VAL A 304 -23.53 1.44 11.59
N GLU A 305 -24.85 1.29 11.52
CA GLU A 305 -25.78 1.57 12.59
C GLU A 305 -26.74 0.40 12.82
N GLU A 306 -26.95 0.06 14.09
CA GLU A 306 -27.89 -0.98 14.50
C GLU A 306 -29.15 -0.34 15.07
N ARG A 307 -30.31 -0.81 14.60
CA ARG A 307 -31.64 -0.40 15.06
C ARG A 307 -32.47 -1.62 15.37
N THR A 308 -33.39 -1.48 16.32
CA THR A 308 -34.37 -2.51 16.65
C THR A 308 -35.76 -1.95 16.45
N ILE A 309 -36.59 -2.63 15.65
CA ILE A 309 -38.02 -2.35 15.54
C ILE A 309 -38.78 -3.38 16.36
N LEU A 310 -39.46 -2.91 17.40
CA LEU A 310 -40.34 -3.75 18.20
C LEU A 310 -41.59 -4.09 17.38
N TRP A 311 -41.78 -5.36 17.08
CA TRP A 311 -42.92 -5.78 16.29
C TRP A 311 -44.24 -5.66 17.06
N THR A 312 -45.17 -4.89 16.48
CA THR A 312 -46.55 -4.79 16.99
C THR A 312 -47.55 -5.19 15.90
N ASN A 313 -47.48 -4.52 14.74
CA ASN A 313 -48.29 -4.82 13.56
C ASN A 313 -47.60 -4.24 12.31
N LYS A 314 -48.10 -4.60 11.12
CA LYS A 314 -47.50 -4.19 9.83
C LYS A 314 -47.46 -2.67 9.64
N ALA A 315 -48.51 -1.95 10.02
CA ALA A 315 -48.56 -0.50 9.86
C ALA A 315 -47.54 0.21 10.76
N ALA A 316 -47.41 -0.22 12.02
CA ALA A 316 -46.41 0.30 12.95
C ALA A 316 -44.98 0.02 12.48
N TYR A 317 -44.71 -1.18 11.96
CA TYR A 317 -43.42 -1.53 11.36
C TYR A 317 -43.09 -0.66 10.15
N GLN A 318 -44.03 -0.50 9.21
CA GLN A 318 -43.83 0.33 8.01
C GLN A 318 -43.60 1.80 8.36
N HIS A 319 -44.33 2.31 9.36
CA HIS A 319 -44.14 3.66 9.86
C HIS A 319 -42.74 3.85 10.46
N GLN A 320 -42.32 2.98 11.39
CA GLN A 320 -41.00 3.08 12.03
C GLN A 320 -39.85 2.89 11.03
N LEU A 321 -39.98 1.96 10.09
CA LEU A 321 -38.99 1.77 9.04
C LEU A 321 -38.87 3.04 8.16
N GLY A 322 -40.01 3.65 7.82
CA GLY A 322 -40.05 4.92 7.09
C GLY A 322 -39.38 6.05 7.87
N GLU A 323 -39.72 6.22 9.14
CA GLU A 323 -39.12 7.24 10.02
C GLU A 323 -37.60 7.07 10.14
N ILE A 324 -37.11 5.85 10.34
CA ILE A 324 -35.67 5.57 10.39
C ILE A 324 -35.02 5.93 9.06
N THR A 325 -35.58 5.45 7.95
CA THR A 325 -34.99 5.66 6.61
C THR A 325 -34.93 7.14 6.24
N GLU A 326 -35.99 7.91 6.49
CA GLU A 326 -36.02 9.35 6.21
C GLU A 326 -35.09 10.13 7.15
N ALA A 327 -35.03 9.78 8.43
CA ALA A 327 -34.10 10.42 9.37
C ALA A 327 -32.63 10.20 8.97
N GLU A 328 -32.26 8.99 8.52
CA GLU A 328 -30.90 8.74 8.02
C GLU A 328 -30.63 9.49 6.71
N ARG A 329 -31.57 9.50 5.76
CA ARG A 329 -31.46 10.30 4.52
C ARG A 329 -31.23 11.79 4.80
N GLU A 330 -31.96 12.37 5.74
CA GLU A 330 -31.81 13.78 6.12
C GLU A 330 -30.39 14.08 6.64
N LYS A 331 -29.80 13.20 7.45
CA LYS A 331 -28.41 13.36 7.93
C LYS A 331 -27.40 13.28 6.80
N LEU A 332 -27.59 12.37 5.84
CA LEU A 332 -26.73 12.24 4.67
C LEU A 332 -26.81 13.49 3.78
N HIS A 333 -28.01 14.01 3.53
CA HIS A 333 -28.20 15.26 2.79
C HIS A 333 -27.60 16.46 3.53
N ALA A 334 -27.75 16.55 4.85
CA ALA A 334 -27.14 17.61 5.64
C ALA A 334 -25.61 17.59 5.57
N THR A 335 -25.01 16.39 5.49
CA THR A 335 -23.56 16.21 5.30
C THR A 335 -23.11 16.78 3.96
N VAL A 336 -23.83 16.48 2.88
CA VAL A 336 -23.55 17.01 1.53
C VAL A 336 -23.66 18.53 1.50
N GLU A 337 -24.70 19.08 2.10
CA GLU A 337 -24.91 20.52 2.18
C GLU A 337 -23.81 21.23 2.97
N ALA A 338 -23.35 20.63 4.08
CA ALA A 338 -22.23 21.17 4.85
C ALA A 338 -20.91 21.17 4.06
N LEU A 339 -20.65 20.13 3.26
CA LEU A 339 -19.49 20.09 2.35
C LEU A 339 -19.60 21.15 1.25
N ARG A 340 -20.79 21.37 0.68
CA ARG A 340 -21.06 22.43 -0.29
C ARG A 340 -20.82 23.82 0.29
N GLN A 341 -21.31 24.09 1.50
CA GLN A 341 -21.10 25.37 2.20
C GLN A 341 -19.61 25.66 2.48
N ARG A 342 -18.79 24.60 2.61
CA ARG A 342 -17.32 24.70 2.73
C ARG A 342 -16.60 24.86 1.39
N GLY A 343 -17.32 24.89 0.27
CA GLY A 343 -16.75 25.01 -1.08
C GLY A 343 -16.06 23.74 -1.58
N LEU A 344 -16.29 22.59 -0.93
CA LEU A 344 -15.71 21.30 -1.31
C LEU A 344 -16.55 20.57 -2.36
N LEU A 345 -17.82 20.95 -2.50
CA LEU A 345 -18.73 20.49 -3.54
C LEU A 345 -19.32 21.71 -4.27
N THR A 346 -19.51 21.57 -5.58
CA THR A 346 -20.36 22.49 -6.34
C THR A 346 -21.83 22.26 -6.06
N GLU A 347 -22.67 23.22 -6.41
CA GLU A 347 -24.13 23.09 -6.38
C GLU A 347 -24.59 21.88 -7.21
N PHE A 348 -24.04 21.72 -8.41
CA PHE A 348 -24.32 20.58 -9.30
C PHE A 348 -24.01 19.21 -8.67
N GLU A 349 -22.88 19.10 -7.95
CA GLU A 349 -22.50 17.87 -7.26
C GLU A 349 -23.40 17.62 -6.05
N ALA A 350 -23.65 18.66 -5.25
CA ALA A 350 -24.46 18.57 -4.05
C ALA A 350 -25.91 18.15 -4.33
N GLU A 351 -26.46 18.50 -5.50
CA GLU A 351 -27.80 18.08 -5.92
C GLU A 351 -27.90 16.60 -6.33
N ARG A 352 -26.78 15.96 -6.65
CA ARG A 352 -26.77 14.64 -7.34
C ARG A 352 -26.07 13.56 -6.55
N ILE A 353 -25.25 13.95 -5.58
CA ILE A 353 -24.35 13.06 -4.88
C ILE A 353 -24.66 13.10 -3.40
N ALA A 354 -24.92 11.93 -2.85
CA ALA A 354 -25.01 11.70 -1.43
C ALA A 354 -24.39 10.32 -1.12
N PRO A 355 -23.96 10.07 0.13
CA PRO A 355 -23.63 8.73 0.56
C PRO A 355 -24.83 7.79 0.34
N ARG A 356 -24.55 6.52 0.04
CA ARG A 356 -25.56 5.50 -0.20
C ARG A 356 -26.09 4.96 1.13
N LEU A 357 -27.39 5.12 1.37
CA LEU A 357 -28.08 4.45 2.48
C LEU A 357 -28.43 3.00 2.09
N VAL A 358 -27.89 2.04 2.81
CA VAL A 358 -28.14 0.60 2.65
C VAL A 358 -28.88 0.10 3.88
N VAL A 359 -30.16 -0.26 3.72
CA VAL A 359 -30.98 -0.79 4.81
C VAL A 359 -31.07 -2.30 4.69
N SER A 360 -30.59 -3.01 5.72
CA SER A 360 -30.68 -4.47 5.82
C SER A 360 -31.61 -4.84 6.98
N VAL A 361 -32.59 -5.70 6.73
CA VAL A 361 -33.58 -6.07 7.74
C VAL A 361 -33.47 -7.56 8.07
N GLN A 362 -33.29 -7.88 9.35
CA GLN A 362 -33.30 -9.24 9.89
C GLN A 362 -34.56 -9.44 10.75
N CYS A 363 -35.32 -10.50 10.46
CA CYS A 363 -36.52 -10.85 11.21
C CYS A 363 -36.23 -11.96 12.22
N GLU A 364 -36.46 -11.70 13.51
CA GLU A 364 -36.41 -12.72 14.57
C GLU A 364 -37.80 -13.24 14.97
N ILE A 365 -38.84 -12.75 14.30
CA ILE A 365 -40.24 -13.13 14.48
C ILE A 365 -40.75 -13.99 13.31
N LYS A 366 -41.77 -14.83 13.58
CA LYS A 366 -42.48 -15.62 12.55
C LYS A 366 -43.97 -15.29 12.54
N PRO A 367 -44.59 -15.01 11.37
CA PRO A 367 -43.95 -14.83 10.05
C PRO A 367 -43.18 -13.51 9.94
N CYS A 368 -42.13 -13.46 9.11
CA CYS A 368 -41.38 -12.23 8.86
C CYS A 368 -42.24 -11.26 8.03
N PRO A 369 -42.32 -9.96 8.39
CA PRO A 369 -43.19 -9.00 7.70
C PRO A 369 -42.82 -8.74 6.24
N LEU A 370 -41.60 -9.10 5.84
CA LEU A 370 -41.07 -8.97 4.47
C LEU A 370 -41.53 -10.09 3.52
N SER A 371 -42.17 -11.14 4.04
CA SER A 371 -42.53 -12.34 3.28
C SER A 371 -43.96 -12.35 2.70
N GLN A 372 -44.60 -11.18 2.58
CA GLN A 372 -45.95 -11.03 2.01
C GLN A 372 -46.09 -9.82 1.09
#